data_AF-A0A2R6GLM9-F1
#
_entry.id   AF-A0A2R6GLM9-F1
#
_cell.length_a   1.000
_cell.length_b   1.000
_cell.length_c   1.000
_cell.angle_alpha   90.00
_cell.angle_beta   90.00
_cell.angle_gamma   90.00
#
_symmetry.space_group_name_H-M   'P 1'
#
loop_
_entity.id
_entity.type
_entity.pdbx_description
1 polymer ?
#
loop_
_entity_poly.entity_id
_entity_poly.type
_entity_poly.pdbx_seq_one_letter_code
_entity_poly.pdbx_strand_id
1 'polypeptide(L)'
;MNQFVNGEWVTEYEATDEDGEFDRQTTSFRDTVAPEDVEAGRYHLYVCNACPWAHRTLITRKLLGLDGAITVDYVDPYRDDGGWQFTPEKEACTADSVNGADYLRELYVAADDDYTGRVTVPVLWDKQEDTIVNNESREIMRNLTTRFADLGNGVDLAPVDLRDDVDRILDEIYEPINNGVYRAGFADTQEAYDGAVAELFDALDRWDEVLADRRYLAGERLTEADVAMYTTLVRFDEVYHTHFMCNRSLIREYDNLWPYLRDLYQTPGFGETTHMGHITEHYYTTHPDVSPKRIVPTGPDPDFGAPHDRDDLAGEPPTRLCMWMVYTPMDMPDTKRGRERKGRTKRQQRREREIERALAARDRSLDFEELYDDEEIELDI
;
A
#
# COMPACT_ATOMS: atom_id res chain seq x y z
N MET A 1 -12.00 21.82 5.66
CA MET A 1 -10.70 21.13 5.81
C MET A 1 -9.77 22.07 6.55
N ASN A 2 -8.77 21.56 7.28
CA ASN A 2 -7.95 22.38 8.18
C ASN A 2 -6.49 22.47 7.69
N GLN A 3 -5.81 23.57 8.02
CA GLN A 3 -4.43 23.84 7.61
C GLN A 3 -3.74 24.78 8.60
N PHE A 4 -2.42 24.93 8.48
CA PHE A 4 -1.69 26.01 9.13
C PHE A 4 -1.50 27.22 8.20
N VAL A 5 -1.53 28.42 8.78
CA VAL A 5 -1.15 29.68 8.15
C VAL A 5 -0.21 30.42 9.10
N ASN A 6 1.07 30.52 8.75
CA ASN A 6 2.14 31.09 9.58
C ASN A 6 2.14 30.50 11.01
N GLY A 7 2.12 29.17 11.13
CA GLY A 7 2.10 28.48 12.43
C GLY A 7 0.75 28.49 13.17
N GLU A 8 -0.27 29.21 12.68
CA GLU A 8 -1.61 29.23 13.29
C GLU A 8 -2.55 28.22 12.64
N TRP A 9 -3.24 27.40 13.46
CA TRP A 9 -4.19 26.40 12.98
C TRP A 9 -5.52 27.04 12.58
N VAL A 10 -5.94 26.82 11.33
CA VAL A 10 -7.16 27.39 10.75
C VAL A 10 -8.05 26.27 10.19
N THR A 11 -9.35 26.39 10.39
CA THR A 11 -10.37 25.39 9.98
C THR A 11 -11.12 25.79 8.69
N GLU A 12 -10.88 26.99 8.17
CA GLU A 12 -11.46 27.49 6.92
C GLU A 12 -10.52 27.16 5.75
N TYR A 13 -11.06 26.52 4.72
CA TYR A 13 -10.32 26.09 3.53
C TYR A 13 -11.26 25.93 2.33
N GLU A 14 -10.90 26.55 1.22
CA GLU A 14 -11.52 26.34 -0.09
C GLU A 14 -10.72 25.26 -0.83
N ALA A 15 -11.40 24.18 -1.19
CA ALA A 15 -10.81 23.00 -1.84
C ALA A 15 -10.92 23.03 -3.36
N THR A 16 -11.65 24.01 -3.89
CA THR A 16 -12.06 24.13 -5.27
C THR A 16 -11.64 25.49 -5.82
N ASP A 17 -11.38 25.55 -7.12
CA ASP A 17 -11.07 26.79 -7.82
C ASP A 17 -12.35 27.57 -8.25
N GLU A 18 -12.18 28.63 -9.04
CA GLU A 18 -13.30 29.47 -9.49
C GLU A 18 -14.28 28.75 -10.43
N ASP A 19 -13.85 27.66 -11.06
CA ASP A 19 -14.66 26.81 -11.95
C ASP A 19 -15.31 25.63 -11.19
N GLY A 20 -14.99 25.49 -9.90
CA GLY A 20 -15.48 24.43 -9.01
C GLY A 20 -14.74 23.11 -9.17
N GLU A 21 -13.56 23.12 -9.81
CA GLU A 21 -12.68 21.97 -9.90
C GLU A 21 -11.88 21.81 -8.60
N PHE A 22 -11.73 20.58 -8.13
CA PHE A 22 -10.93 20.30 -6.94
C PHE A 22 -9.44 20.55 -7.20
N ASP A 23 -8.85 21.52 -6.48
CA ASP A 23 -7.43 21.83 -6.53
C ASP A 23 -6.69 21.21 -5.34
N ARG A 24 -5.75 20.30 -5.66
CA ARG A 24 -4.95 19.62 -4.65
C ARG A 24 -3.70 20.42 -4.34
N GLN A 25 -3.63 20.94 -3.13
CA GLN A 25 -2.41 21.55 -2.61
C GLN A 25 -1.21 20.59 -2.61
N THR A 26 -0.07 21.09 -3.09
CA THR A 26 1.22 20.39 -3.07
C THR A 26 1.78 20.37 -1.63
N THR A 27 2.32 19.23 -1.20
CA THR A 27 2.95 19.12 0.13
C THR A 27 4.36 19.75 0.15
N SER A 28 4.82 20.17 1.33
CA SER A 28 6.00 21.03 1.49
C SER A 28 7.29 20.31 1.88
N PHE A 29 7.22 19.22 2.64
CA PHE A 29 8.42 18.48 3.07
C PHE A 29 8.79 17.47 1.98
N ARG A 30 9.92 17.72 1.33
CA ARG A 30 10.35 17.05 0.08
C ARG A 30 11.79 16.55 0.15
N ASP A 31 12.36 16.44 1.35
CA ASP A 31 13.73 15.96 1.51
C ASP A 31 13.83 14.46 1.19
N THR A 32 15.05 14.05 0.86
CA THR A 32 15.42 12.68 0.53
C THR A 32 16.40 12.20 1.59
N VAL A 33 16.29 10.94 2.01
CA VAL A 33 17.25 10.35 2.95
C VAL A 33 18.62 10.21 2.28
N ALA A 34 19.64 10.82 2.87
CA ALA A 34 21.01 10.70 2.38
C ALA A 34 21.54 9.27 2.60
N PRO A 35 22.37 8.72 1.70
CA PRO A 35 22.90 7.36 1.82
C PRO A 35 23.59 7.07 3.17
N GLU A 36 24.32 8.04 3.71
CA GLU A 36 25.01 7.96 5.01
C GLU A 36 24.07 7.93 6.21
N ASP A 37 22.82 8.37 6.04
CA ASP A 37 21.82 8.49 7.10
C ASP A 37 20.87 7.27 7.16
N VAL A 38 20.97 6.35 6.19
CA VAL A 38 20.14 5.13 6.15
C VAL A 38 20.51 4.20 7.31
N GLU A 39 19.69 4.22 8.35
CA GLU A 39 19.88 3.40 9.56
C GLU A 39 18.58 2.72 10.00
N ALA A 40 18.68 1.42 10.33
CA ALA A 40 17.56 0.66 10.87
C ALA A 40 17.16 1.22 12.25
N GLY A 41 15.88 1.55 12.40
CA GLY A 41 15.32 2.10 13.63
C GLY A 41 15.47 3.61 13.77
N ARG A 42 16.07 4.33 12.80
CA ARG A 42 16.12 5.81 12.80
C ARG A 42 14.81 6.45 12.33
N TYR A 43 14.18 5.90 11.31
CA TYR A 43 13.00 6.50 10.68
C TYR A 43 11.68 5.93 11.18
N HIS A 44 10.64 6.75 11.11
CA HIS A 44 9.28 6.42 11.53
C HIS A 44 8.25 6.90 10.50
N LEU A 45 7.17 6.15 10.32
CA LEU A 45 6.05 6.53 9.46
C LEU A 45 4.80 6.82 10.28
N TYR A 46 4.22 8.01 10.11
CA TYR A 46 2.86 8.29 10.57
C TYR A 46 1.88 8.13 9.43
N VAL A 47 0.86 7.31 9.63
CA VAL A 47 -0.09 6.92 8.58
C VAL A 47 -1.52 6.87 9.11
N CYS A 48 -2.49 6.87 8.20
CA CYS A 48 -3.86 6.45 8.49
C CYS A 48 -4.19 5.28 7.56
N ASN A 49 -4.74 4.18 8.10
CA ASN A 49 -5.13 3.01 7.28
C ASN A 49 -6.13 3.37 6.16
N ALA A 50 -6.95 4.40 6.38
CA ALA A 50 -7.93 4.85 5.41
C ALA A 50 -7.32 5.54 4.19
N CYS A 51 -6.20 6.23 4.35
CA CYS A 51 -5.62 7.11 3.34
C CYS A 51 -4.91 6.31 2.23
N PRO A 52 -5.28 6.45 0.94
CA PRO A 52 -4.61 5.70 -0.14
C PRO A 52 -3.14 6.12 -0.31
N TRP A 53 -2.80 7.39 -0.12
CA TRP A 53 -1.42 7.88 -0.19
C TRP A 53 -0.54 7.29 0.91
N ALA A 54 -1.08 7.15 2.12
CA ALA A 54 -0.35 6.52 3.23
C ALA A 54 -0.29 4.99 3.05
N HIS A 55 -1.34 4.39 2.50
CA HIS A 55 -1.38 2.96 2.23
C HIS A 55 -0.28 2.53 1.23
N ARG A 56 0.10 3.39 0.28
CA ARG A 56 1.25 3.17 -0.61
C ARG A 56 2.55 2.90 0.14
N THR A 57 2.84 3.68 1.18
CA THR A 57 4.08 3.56 1.95
C THR A 57 4.04 2.32 2.84
N LEU A 58 2.87 1.95 3.37
CA LEU A 58 2.66 0.71 4.12
C LEU A 58 2.92 -0.54 3.26
N ILE A 59 2.32 -0.62 2.08
CA ILE A 59 2.51 -1.74 1.15
C ILE A 59 3.98 -1.82 0.75
N THR A 60 4.57 -0.69 0.34
CA THR A 60 5.99 -0.63 -0.07
C THR A 60 6.90 -1.10 1.06
N ARG A 61 6.70 -0.60 2.29
CA ARG A 61 7.45 -1.04 3.48
C ARG A 61 7.32 -2.55 3.71
N LYS A 62 6.12 -3.12 3.55
CA LYS A 62 5.88 -4.56 3.71
C LYS A 62 6.56 -5.39 2.62
N LEU A 63 6.39 -5.02 1.35
CA LEU A 63 6.96 -5.75 0.21
C LEU A 63 8.50 -5.78 0.27
N LEU A 64 9.11 -4.67 0.68
CA LEU A 64 10.56 -4.54 0.83
C LEU A 64 11.11 -5.20 2.11
N GLY A 65 10.25 -5.70 3.01
CA GLY A 65 10.68 -6.32 4.26
C GLY A 65 11.26 -5.34 5.29
N LEU A 66 10.84 -4.08 5.25
CA LEU A 66 11.36 -3.01 6.11
C LEU A 66 10.66 -2.93 7.48
N ASP A 67 9.93 -3.99 7.88
CA ASP A 67 9.16 -4.03 9.12
C ASP A 67 9.98 -3.74 10.38
N GLY A 68 11.20 -4.28 10.43
CA GLY A 68 12.13 -4.08 11.54
C GLY A 68 12.95 -2.79 11.45
N ALA A 69 13.02 -2.16 10.28
CA ALA A 69 13.86 -0.99 10.04
C ALA A 69 13.11 0.33 10.21
N ILE A 70 11.82 0.38 9.88
CA ILE A 70 11.01 1.60 9.94
C ILE A 70 9.80 1.32 10.81
N THR A 71 9.64 2.03 11.92
CA THR A 71 8.47 1.89 12.80
C THR A 71 7.28 2.69 12.26
N VAL A 72 6.06 2.39 12.71
CA VAL A 72 4.84 2.99 12.18
C VAL A 72 3.85 3.28 13.30
N ASP A 73 3.22 4.46 13.27
CA ASP A 73 2.05 4.82 14.08
C ASP A 73 0.84 5.18 13.21
N TYR A 74 -0.34 4.88 13.74
CA TYR A 74 -1.62 4.93 13.04
C TYR A 74 -2.56 5.95 13.70
N VAL A 75 -2.87 7.03 12.99
CA VAL A 75 -3.86 8.03 13.41
C VAL A 75 -5.29 7.54 13.19
N ASP A 76 -6.24 8.13 13.91
CA ASP A 76 -7.67 7.82 13.83
C ASP A 76 -8.20 7.99 12.39
N PRO A 77 -9.04 7.05 11.88
CA PRO A 77 -9.73 7.26 10.61
C PRO A 77 -10.73 8.42 10.65
N TYR A 78 -11.27 8.82 11.80
CA TYR A 78 -12.10 10.02 11.89
C TYR A 78 -11.23 11.28 12.04
N ARG A 79 -11.41 12.25 11.15
CA ARG A 79 -10.69 13.53 11.19
C ARG A 79 -11.67 14.67 11.41
N ASP A 80 -11.59 15.29 12.58
CA ASP A 80 -12.40 16.47 12.94
C ASP A 80 -11.66 17.79 12.67
N ASP A 81 -12.13 18.87 13.28
CA ASP A 81 -11.54 20.22 13.21
C ASP A 81 -10.12 20.26 13.80
N GLY A 82 -9.74 19.28 14.63
CA GLY A 82 -8.41 19.09 15.17
C GLY A 82 -7.41 18.49 14.17
N GLY A 83 -7.90 17.90 13.08
CA GLY A 83 -7.07 17.19 12.11
C GLY A 83 -6.85 15.73 12.51
N TRP A 84 -5.72 15.16 12.11
CA TRP A 84 -5.40 13.75 12.39
C TRP A 84 -5.01 13.58 13.86
N GLN A 85 -5.73 12.73 14.58
CA GLN A 85 -5.57 12.51 16.02
C GLN A 85 -4.99 11.12 16.31
N PHE A 86 -4.22 10.99 17.39
CA PHE A 86 -3.81 9.71 17.96
C PHE A 86 -4.81 9.23 19.00
N THR A 87 -5.47 8.09 18.76
CA THR A 87 -6.52 7.53 19.62
C THR A 87 -6.24 6.07 19.95
N PRO A 88 -5.25 5.75 20.81
CA PRO A 88 -4.79 4.38 21.08
C PRO A 88 -5.87 3.43 21.62
N GLU A 89 -6.95 3.96 22.18
CA GLU A 89 -8.08 3.17 22.68
C GLU A 89 -8.96 2.60 21.56
N LYS A 90 -8.83 3.12 20.33
CA LYS A 90 -9.54 2.65 19.14
C LYS A 90 -8.74 1.56 18.45
N GLU A 91 -9.43 0.52 18.00
CA GLU A 91 -8.81 -0.60 17.28
C GLU A 91 -8.03 -0.12 16.05
N ALA A 92 -6.84 -0.68 15.86
CA ALA A 92 -5.90 -0.36 14.78
C ALA A 92 -5.44 1.11 14.72
N CYS A 93 -5.59 1.86 15.83
CA CYS A 93 -4.97 3.16 16.05
C CYS A 93 -3.86 3.01 17.10
N THR A 94 -2.88 3.91 17.10
CA THR A 94 -1.81 3.92 18.10
C THR A 94 -1.70 5.29 18.77
N ALA A 95 -1.01 5.33 19.91
CA ALA A 95 -0.47 6.57 20.43
C ALA A 95 0.74 6.95 19.57
N ASP A 96 1.10 8.23 19.52
CA ASP A 96 2.40 8.62 19.00
C ASP A 96 3.52 8.09 19.91
N SER A 97 4.21 7.05 19.44
CA SER A 97 5.24 6.34 20.17
C SER A 97 6.60 7.07 20.18
N VAL A 98 6.75 8.13 19.37
CA VAL A 98 8.00 8.87 19.22
C VAL A 98 7.95 10.19 19.98
N ASN A 99 6.96 11.04 19.69
CA ASN A 99 6.90 12.40 20.24
C ASN A 99 5.83 12.55 21.34
N GLY A 100 4.93 11.58 21.47
CA GLY A 100 3.84 11.63 22.46
C GLY A 100 2.79 12.70 22.17
N ALA A 101 2.64 13.12 20.91
CA ALA A 101 1.64 14.09 20.51
C ALA A 101 0.21 13.53 20.54
N ASP A 102 -0.77 14.42 20.77
CA ASP A 102 -2.18 14.07 20.67
C ASP A 102 -2.70 14.20 19.22
N TYR A 103 -2.14 15.14 18.44
CA TYR A 103 -2.47 15.36 17.04
C TYR A 103 -1.22 15.42 16.15
N LEU A 104 -1.34 14.91 14.92
CA LEU A 104 -0.26 14.94 13.92
C LEU A 104 0.21 16.37 13.60
N ARG A 105 -0.68 17.36 13.73
CA ARG A 105 -0.35 18.78 13.47
C ARG A 105 0.76 19.30 14.39
N GLU A 106 0.90 18.74 15.58
CA GLU A 106 1.93 19.12 16.54
C GLU A 106 3.33 18.75 16.03
N LEU A 107 3.45 17.66 15.24
CA LEU A 107 4.71 17.25 14.62
C LEU A 107 5.11 18.19 13.48
N TYR A 108 4.14 18.74 12.75
CA TYR A 108 4.41 19.73 11.71
C TYR A 108 4.95 21.03 12.31
N VAL A 109 4.37 21.48 13.44
CA VAL A 109 4.89 22.64 14.18
C VAL A 109 6.27 22.34 14.78
N ALA A 110 6.46 21.14 15.35
CA ALA A 110 7.76 20.76 15.88
C ALA A 110 8.88 20.74 14.81
N ALA A 111 8.54 20.38 13.57
CA ALA A 111 9.47 20.42 12.45
C ALA A 111 9.68 21.83 11.86
N ASP A 112 8.65 22.69 11.90
CA ASP A 112 8.68 24.07 11.41
C ASP A 112 7.63 24.92 12.15
N ASP A 113 8.09 25.79 13.06
CA ASP A 113 7.21 26.63 13.89
C ASP A 113 6.37 27.62 13.06
N ASP A 114 6.84 28.01 11.87
CA ASP A 114 6.16 28.94 10.96
C ASP A 114 5.40 28.21 9.84
N TYR A 115 5.17 26.90 9.99
CA TYR A 115 4.60 26.04 8.96
C TYR A 115 3.32 26.64 8.35
N THR A 116 3.24 26.59 7.02
CA THR A 116 2.04 26.98 6.26
C THR A 116 1.71 25.87 5.27
N GLY A 117 0.52 25.28 5.41
CA GLY A 117 0.06 24.19 4.57
C GLY A 117 -0.75 23.15 5.31
N ARG A 118 -1.09 22.06 4.60
CA ARG A 118 -1.93 20.99 5.13
C ARG A 118 -1.13 19.96 5.91
N VAL A 119 -1.69 19.57 7.04
CA VAL A 119 -1.23 18.41 7.82
C VAL A 119 -1.77 17.14 7.16
N THR A 120 -0.88 16.42 6.49
CA THR A 120 -1.21 15.22 5.70
C THR A 120 -0.52 13.97 6.23
N VAL A 121 -1.08 12.82 5.90
CA VAL A 121 -0.42 11.51 5.98
C VAL A 121 -0.20 10.99 4.55
N PRO A 122 0.90 10.27 4.27
CA PRO A 122 1.92 9.81 5.21
C PRO A 122 2.91 10.90 5.62
N VAL A 123 3.60 10.69 6.74
CA VAL A 123 4.79 11.47 7.16
C VAL A 123 5.93 10.51 7.41
N LEU A 124 7.07 10.73 6.75
CA LEU A 124 8.34 10.09 7.08
C LEU A 124 9.10 11.01 8.04
N TRP A 125 9.28 10.55 9.27
CA TRP A 125 9.92 11.27 10.36
C TRP A 125 11.32 10.73 10.65
N ASP A 126 12.27 11.63 10.90
CA ASP A 126 13.60 11.29 11.38
C ASP A 126 13.65 11.47 12.91
N LYS A 127 13.86 10.38 13.64
CA LYS A 127 13.91 10.39 15.12
C LYS A 127 15.24 10.90 15.68
N GLN A 128 16.26 11.11 14.86
CA GLN A 128 17.54 11.66 15.31
C GLN A 128 17.57 13.18 15.16
N GLU A 129 16.97 13.69 14.09
CA GLU A 129 16.91 15.13 13.79
C GLU A 129 15.59 15.77 14.27
N ASP A 130 14.69 14.99 14.86
CA ASP A 130 13.38 15.41 15.35
C ASP A 130 12.60 16.26 14.33
N THR A 131 12.56 15.78 13.07
CA THR A 131 11.93 16.53 11.97
C THR A 131 11.26 15.63 10.93
N ILE A 132 10.40 16.25 10.11
CA ILE A 132 9.78 15.62 8.95
C ILE A 132 10.77 15.62 7.79
N VAL A 133 11.11 14.44 7.29
CA VAL A 133 11.90 14.27 6.07
C VAL A 133 11.03 14.53 4.85
N ASN A 134 9.88 13.85 4.78
CA ASN A 134 9.06 13.87 3.58
C ASN A 134 7.59 13.57 3.91
N ASN A 135 6.66 14.23 3.22
CA ASN A 135 5.23 13.94 3.31
C ASN A 135 4.55 13.74 1.93
N GLU A 136 5.34 13.50 0.89
CA GLU A 136 4.89 13.06 -0.43
C GLU A 136 4.97 11.53 -0.55
N SER A 137 3.82 10.89 -0.70
CA SER A 137 3.73 9.43 -0.79
C SER A 137 4.57 8.80 -1.90
N ARG A 138 4.64 9.43 -3.08
CA ARG A 138 5.40 8.88 -4.23
C ARG A 138 6.91 8.95 -3.99
N GLU A 139 7.38 10.07 -3.44
CA GLU A 139 8.78 10.25 -3.08
C GLU A 139 9.17 9.35 -1.92
N ILE A 140 8.30 9.18 -0.92
CA ILE A 140 8.54 8.23 0.18
C ILE A 140 8.66 6.81 -0.37
N MET A 141 7.74 6.35 -1.25
CA MET A 141 7.89 5.03 -1.89
C MET A 141 9.24 4.88 -2.58
N ARG A 142 9.64 5.86 -3.41
CA ARG A 142 10.92 5.80 -4.12
C ARG A 142 12.11 5.80 -3.17
N ASN A 143 12.05 6.57 -2.08
CA ASN A 143 13.06 6.54 -1.01
C ASN A 143 13.16 5.14 -0.39
N LEU A 144 12.04 4.54 -0.01
CA LEU A 144 12.02 3.18 0.56
C LEU A 144 12.59 2.14 -0.42
N THR A 145 12.16 2.18 -1.68
CA THR A 145 12.62 1.23 -2.71
C THR A 145 14.12 1.35 -3.00
N THR A 146 14.67 2.56 -2.98
CA THR A 146 16.05 2.79 -3.46
C THR A 146 17.06 3.05 -2.36
N ARG A 147 16.74 3.90 -1.38
CA ARG A 147 17.67 4.27 -0.29
C ARG A 147 17.74 3.19 0.78
N PHE A 148 16.61 2.55 1.09
CA PHE A 148 16.53 1.52 2.12
C PHE A 148 16.71 0.10 1.58
N ALA A 149 17.06 -0.06 0.30
CA ALA A 149 17.19 -1.36 -0.37
C ALA A 149 18.12 -2.33 0.40
N ASP A 150 19.26 -1.84 0.92
CA ASP A 150 20.23 -2.65 1.66
C ASP A 150 19.72 -3.14 3.03
N LEU A 151 18.71 -2.48 3.59
CA LEU A 151 18.01 -2.93 4.81
C LEU A 151 16.83 -3.86 4.52
N GLY A 152 16.46 -4.00 3.25
CA GLY A 152 15.31 -4.77 2.80
C GLY A 152 15.61 -6.24 2.51
N ASN A 153 14.62 -6.92 1.94
CA ASN A 153 14.68 -8.34 1.60
C ASN A 153 15.16 -8.63 0.17
N GLY A 154 15.55 -7.60 -0.59
CA GLY A 154 16.02 -7.67 -1.98
C GLY A 154 14.91 -7.60 -3.04
N VAL A 155 13.66 -7.31 -2.66
CA VAL A 155 12.61 -6.91 -3.62
C VAL A 155 12.94 -5.50 -4.15
N ASP A 156 12.76 -5.30 -5.46
CA ASP A 156 12.95 -4.01 -6.12
C ASP A 156 11.68 -3.65 -6.92
N LEU A 157 11.02 -2.57 -6.51
CA LEU A 157 9.77 -2.09 -7.11
C LEU A 157 10.01 -0.99 -8.16
N ALA A 158 11.25 -0.55 -8.36
CA ALA A 158 11.64 0.45 -9.35
C ALA A 158 13.00 0.10 -9.99
N PRO A 159 13.11 -1.11 -10.60
CA PRO A 159 14.35 -1.59 -11.17
C PRO A 159 14.77 -0.69 -12.33
N VAL A 160 16.09 -0.53 -12.48
CA VAL A 160 16.68 0.47 -13.40
C VAL A 160 16.17 0.33 -14.83
N ASP A 161 15.93 -0.89 -15.29
CA ASP A 161 15.44 -1.21 -16.64
C ASP A 161 13.97 -0.86 -16.87
N LEU A 162 13.16 -0.74 -15.82
CA LEU A 162 11.73 -0.37 -15.90
C LEU A 162 11.43 1.03 -15.36
N ARG A 163 12.42 1.74 -14.82
CA ARG A 163 12.19 2.98 -14.06
C ARG A 163 11.45 4.05 -14.86
N ASP A 164 11.85 4.27 -16.11
CA ASP A 164 11.20 5.25 -16.98
C ASP A 164 9.74 4.88 -17.27
N ASP A 165 9.44 3.59 -17.43
CA ASP A 165 8.08 3.09 -17.60
C ASP A 165 7.27 3.23 -16.32
N VAL A 166 7.83 2.90 -15.16
CA VAL A 166 7.18 3.08 -13.86
C VAL A 166 6.83 4.55 -13.63
N ASP A 167 7.77 5.46 -13.91
CA ASP A 167 7.56 6.89 -13.71
C ASP A 167 6.48 7.44 -14.66
N ARG A 168 6.50 7.05 -15.93
CA ARG A 168 5.46 7.37 -16.90
C ARG A 168 4.08 6.84 -16.47
N ILE A 169 4.01 5.59 -16.01
CA ILE A 169 2.74 4.98 -15.60
C ILE A 169 2.18 5.67 -14.36
N LEU A 170 3.03 5.97 -13.37
CA LEU A 170 2.64 6.74 -12.19
C LEU A 170 2.05 8.11 -12.57
N ASP A 171 2.61 8.79 -13.56
CA ASP A 171 2.05 10.03 -14.10
C ASP A 171 0.70 9.79 -14.79
N GLU A 172 0.60 8.77 -15.64
CA GLU A 172 -0.61 8.42 -16.40
C GLU A 172 -1.80 8.01 -15.51
N ILE A 173 -1.57 7.43 -14.32
CA ILE A 173 -2.65 7.04 -13.39
C ILE A 173 -2.96 8.12 -12.35
N TYR A 174 -2.04 9.03 -12.08
CA TYR A 174 -2.19 9.96 -10.96
C TYR A 174 -3.38 10.89 -11.17
N GLU A 175 -3.37 11.68 -12.24
CA GLU A 175 -4.40 12.69 -12.46
C GLU A 175 -5.78 12.08 -12.75
N PRO A 176 -5.93 11.15 -13.71
CA PRO A 176 -7.25 10.64 -14.07
C PRO A 176 -7.80 9.60 -13.08
N ILE A 177 -6.97 8.85 -12.35
CA ILE A 177 -7.45 7.75 -11.49
C ILE A 177 -7.26 8.06 -10.01
N ASN A 178 -6.02 8.28 -9.56
CA ASN A 178 -5.75 8.45 -8.14
C ASN A 178 -6.32 9.76 -7.59
N ASN A 179 -6.18 10.85 -8.34
CA ASN A 179 -6.76 12.15 -8.05
C ASN A 179 -8.16 12.30 -8.66
N GLY A 180 -8.44 11.65 -9.80
CA GLY A 180 -9.72 11.77 -10.51
C GLY A 180 -10.95 11.41 -9.67
N VAL A 181 -10.87 10.38 -8.81
CA VAL A 181 -11.96 10.06 -7.88
C VAL A 181 -12.25 11.19 -6.88
N TYR A 182 -11.22 11.95 -6.47
CA TYR A 182 -11.37 13.11 -5.60
C TYR A 182 -11.87 14.33 -6.38
N ARG A 183 -11.40 14.52 -7.62
CA ARG A 183 -11.91 15.56 -8.53
C ARG A 183 -13.41 15.41 -8.77
N ALA A 184 -13.88 14.19 -9.01
CA ALA A 184 -15.31 13.90 -9.11
C ALA A 184 -16.02 14.10 -7.75
N GLY A 185 -15.48 13.53 -6.67
CA GLY A 185 -16.14 13.54 -5.37
C GLY A 185 -16.26 14.88 -4.66
N PHE A 186 -15.39 15.84 -5.00
CA PHE A 186 -15.37 17.18 -4.43
C PHE A 186 -15.68 18.30 -5.43
N ALA A 187 -16.11 17.97 -6.64
CA ALA A 187 -16.56 18.97 -7.60
C ALA A 187 -17.78 19.73 -7.06
N ASP A 188 -17.75 21.07 -7.17
CA ASP A 188 -18.87 21.95 -6.77
C ASP A 188 -19.86 22.21 -7.91
N THR A 189 -19.46 21.89 -9.15
CA THR A 189 -20.29 22.08 -10.36
C THR A 189 -20.51 20.77 -11.10
N GLN A 190 -21.63 20.68 -11.81
CA GLN A 190 -21.93 19.51 -12.66
C GLN A 190 -20.90 19.35 -13.79
N GLU A 191 -20.38 20.46 -14.33
CA GLU A 191 -19.39 20.44 -15.42
C GLU A 191 -18.04 19.88 -14.95
N ALA A 192 -17.55 20.34 -13.79
CA ALA A 192 -16.32 19.81 -13.18
C ALA A 192 -16.47 18.31 -12.84
N TYR A 193 -17.62 17.91 -12.29
CA TYR A 193 -17.93 16.51 -12.03
C TYR A 193 -17.96 15.67 -13.32
N ASP A 194 -18.70 16.12 -14.35
CA ASP A 194 -18.87 15.40 -15.62
C ASP A 194 -17.52 15.22 -16.33
N GLY A 195 -16.66 16.25 -16.31
CA GLY A 195 -15.30 16.17 -16.84
C GLY A 195 -14.43 15.16 -16.08
N ALA A 196 -14.37 15.27 -14.76
CA ALA A 196 -13.55 14.40 -13.92
C ALA A 196 -13.99 12.93 -13.99
N VAL A 197 -15.29 12.66 -13.96
CA VAL A 197 -15.83 11.30 -14.01
C VAL A 197 -15.63 10.68 -15.40
N ALA A 198 -15.75 11.45 -16.47
CA ALA A 198 -15.45 10.97 -17.83
C ALA A 198 -13.97 10.59 -17.97
N GLU A 199 -13.06 11.47 -17.55
CA GLU A 199 -11.60 11.23 -17.60
C GLU A 199 -11.20 9.99 -16.78
N LEU A 200 -11.75 9.84 -15.57
CA LEU A 200 -11.54 8.68 -14.71
C LEU A 200 -11.90 7.37 -15.41
N PHE A 201 -13.08 7.34 -16.03
CA PHE A 201 -13.61 6.12 -16.60
C PHE A 201 -12.97 5.78 -17.96
N ASP A 202 -12.60 6.77 -18.76
CA ASP A 202 -11.78 6.57 -19.97
C ASP A 202 -10.41 5.98 -19.60
N ALA A 203 -9.81 6.43 -18.49
CA ALA A 203 -8.55 5.89 -18.00
C ALA A 203 -8.70 4.47 -17.44
N LEU A 204 -9.76 4.17 -16.68
CA LEU A 204 -10.04 2.80 -16.22
C LEU A 204 -10.25 1.84 -17.39
N ASP A 205 -11.00 2.23 -18.42
CA ASP A 205 -11.20 1.42 -19.63
C ASP A 205 -9.86 1.12 -20.34
N ARG A 206 -9.02 2.15 -20.53
CA ARG A 206 -7.69 1.99 -21.11
C ARG A 206 -6.84 1.01 -20.29
N TRP A 207 -6.83 1.13 -18.97
CA TRP A 207 -6.01 0.27 -18.12
C TRP A 207 -6.55 -1.15 -18.02
N ASP A 208 -7.87 -1.35 -18.12
CA ASP A 208 -8.45 -2.68 -18.29
C ASP A 208 -7.96 -3.35 -19.58
N GLU A 209 -7.97 -2.62 -20.71
CA GLU A 209 -7.44 -3.13 -21.98
C GLU A 209 -5.94 -3.47 -21.90
N VAL A 210 -5.13 -2.63 -21.25
CA VAL A 210 -3.69 -2.89 -21.06
C VAL A 210 -3.43 -4.13 -20.19
N LEU A 211 -4.30 -4.39 -19.22
CA LEU A 211 -4.17 -5.54 -18.32
C LEU A 211 -4.66 -6.83 -18.96
N ALA A 212 -5.28 -6.81 -20.14
CA ALA A 212 -5.77 -8.02 -20.82
C ALA A 212 -4.66 -9.03 -21.16
N ASP A 213 -3.45 -8.55 -21.48
CA ASP A 213 -2.31 -9.37 -21.88
C ASP A 213 -1.07 -9.21 -20.98
N ARG A 214 -1.17 -8.40 -19.91
CA ARG A 214 -0.08 -8.12 -18.96
C ARG A 214 -0.53 -8.38 -17.56
N ARG A 215 0.25 -9.11 -16.76
CA ARG A 215 -0.07 -9.37 -15.35
C ARG A 215 -0.08 -8.09 -14.50
N TYR A 216 0.87 -7.20 -14.73
CA TYR A 216 1.09 -5.95 -14.01
C TYR A 216 1.14 -4.75 -14.97
N LEU A 217 1.06 -3.52 -14.46
CA LEU A 217 1.00 -2.31 -15.27
C LEU A 217 2.26 -2.12 -16.14
N ALA A 218 3.42 -2.44 -15.58
CA ALA A 218 4.72 -2.40 -16.24
C ALA A 218 5.10 -3.75 -16.92
N GLY A 219 4.13 -4.63 -17.19
CA GLY A 219 4.35 -5.92 -17.86
C GLY A 219 4.38 -7.09 -16.88
N GLU A 220 5.53 -7.75 -16.76
CA GLU A 220 5.69 -9.02 -16.02
C GLU A 220 6.16 -8.83 -14.58
N ARG A 221 6.50 -7.60 -14.15
CA ARG A 221 6.99 -7.31 -12.81
C ARG A 221 6.04 -6.37 -12.07
N LEU A 222 5.79 -6.70 -10.80
CA LEU A 222 5.12 -5.82 -9.85
C LEU A 222 6.05 -4.65 -9.49
N THR A 223 5.53 -3.43 -9.59
CA THR A 223 6.28 -2.18 -9.40
C THR A 223 5.55 -1.20 -8.48
N GLU A 224 6.16 -0.05 -8.22
CA GLU A 224 5.53 1.07 -7.50
C GLU A 224 4.23 1.55 -8.16
N ALA A 225 4.10 1.40 -9.49
CA ALA A 225 2.88 1.74 -10.21
C ALA A 225 1.70 0.85 -9.78
N ASP A 226 1.94 -0.45 -9.61
CA ASP A 226 0.89 -1.39 -9.20
C ASP A 226 0.42 -1.10 -7.77
N VAL A 227 1.35 -0.73 -6.87
CA VAL A 227 1.05 -0.26 -5.51
C VAL A 227 0.17 0.99 -5.55
N ALA A 228 0.54 1.98 -6.38
CA ALA A 228 -0.22 3.22 -6.51
C ALA A 228 -1.64 2.98 -7.06
N MET A 229 -1.79 2.11 -8.05
CA MET A 229 -3.08 1.73 -8.64
C MET A 229 -3.96 0.96 -7.65
N TYR A 230 -3.41 -0.06 -6.98
CA TYR A 230 -4.12 -0.88 -5.98
C TYR A 230 -4.83 -0.04 -4.93
N THR A 231 -4.12 0.95 -4.39
CA THR A 231 -4.67 1.77 -3.29
C THR A 231 -5.91 2.55 -3.67
N THR A 232 -6.10 2.87 -4.97
CA THR A 232 -7.35 3.42 -5.47
C THR A 232 -8.39 2.32 -5.72
N LEU A 233 -8.02 1.27 -6.46
CA LEU A 233 -8.97 0.22 -6.86
C LEU A 233 -9.62 -0.50 -5.67
N VAL A 234 -8.85 -0.82 -4.63
CA VAL A 234 -9.36 -1.53 -3.43
C VAL A 234 -10.41 -0.72 -2.66
N ARG A 235 -10.43 0.61 -2.83
CA ARG A 235 -11.38 1.53 -2.19
C ARG A 235 -12.57 1.86 -3.09
N PHE A 236 -12.52 1.49 -4.36
CA PHE A 236 -13.43 2.03 -5.36
C PHE A 236 -14.88 1.61 -5.12
N ASP A 237 -15.15 0.30 -5.05
CA ASP A 237 -16.51 -0.23 -4.92
C ASP A 237 -17.14 0.12 -3.55
N GLU A 238 -16.31 0.11 -2.50
CA GLU A 238 -16.73 0.35 -1.11
C GLU A 238 -16.92 1.84 -0.77
N VAL A 239 -16.20 2.73 -1.48
CA VAL A 239 -16.21 4.17 -1.19
C VAL A 239 -16.49 4.96 -2.45
N TYR A 240 -15.54 5.03 -3.40
CA TYR A 240 -15.56 6.04 -4.47
C TYR A 240 -16.79 5.94 -5.37
N HIS A 241 -17.25 4.73 -5.64
CA HIS A 241 -18.44 4.49 -6.45
C HIS A 241 -19.68 5.20 -5.88
N THR A 242 -19.88 5.13 -4.56
CA THR A 242 -21.06 5.69 -3.90
C THR A 242 -20.79 7.07 -3.31
N HIS A 243 -19.75 7.20 -2.48
CA HIS A 243 -19.41 8.42 -1.75
C HIS A 243 -18.95 9.54 -2.69
N PHE A 244 -18.16 9.22 -3.72
CA PHE A 244 -17.70 10.18 -4.71
C PHE A 244 -18.46 10.11 -6.03
N MET A 245 -19.61 9.43 -6.03
CA MET A 245 -20.52 9.33 -7.18
C MET A 245 -19.86 8.76 -8.45
N CYS A 246 -18.70 8.11 -8.36
CA CYS A 246 -18.00 7.50 -9.50
C CYS A 246 -18.71 6.20 -9.95
N ASN A 247 -19.94 6.32 -10.46
CA ASN A 247 -20.93 5.24 -10.47
C ASN A 247 -21.30 4.70 -11.86
N ARG A 248 -20.44 4.88 -12.87
CA ARG A 248 -20.66 4.29 -14.21
C ARG A 248 -20.58 2.76 -14.16
N SER A 249 -19.59 2.24 -13.44
CA SER A 249 -19.33 0.81 -13.27
C SER A 249 -18.52 0.57 -11.99
N LEU A 250 -18.69 -0.59 -11.38
CA LEU A 250 -17.86 -1.07 -10.28
C LEU A 250 -16.56 -1.70 -10.83
N ILE A 251 -15.47 -1.70 -10.06
CA ILE A 251 -14.22 -2.39 -10.43
C ILE A 251 -14.47 -3.88 -10.62
N ARG A 252 -15.31 -4.50 -9.79
CA ARG A 252 -15.67 -5.93 -9.92
C ARG A 252 -16.40 -6.29 -11.23
N GLU A 253 -16.84 -5.29 -12.00
CA GLU A 253 -17.53 -5.48 -13.29
C GLU A 253 -16.58 -5.40 -14.50
N TYR A 254 -15.29 -5.08 -14.28
CA TYR A 254 -14.26 -5.07 -15.31
C TYR A 254 -13.61 -6.45 -15.46
N ASP A 255 -13.36 -6.85 -16.71
CA ASP A 255 -12.83 -8.17 -17.04
C ASP A 255 -11.39 -8.38 -16.56
N ASN A 256 -10.54 -7.33 -16.56
CA ASN A 256 -9.12 -7.43 -16.26
C ASN A 256 -8.72 -6.69 -14.97
N LEU A 257 -9.32 -5.53 -14.68
CA LEU A 257 -9.07 -4.79 -13.44
C LEU A 257 -9.52 -5.58 -12.19
N TRP A 258 -10.62 -6.32 -12.26
CA TRP A 258 -11.08 -7.12 -11.12
C TRP A 258 -10.14 -8.29 -10.77
N PRO A 259 -9.77 -9.19 -11.70
CA PRO A 259 -8.79 -10.23 -11.38
C PRO A 259 -7.41 -9.64 -11.05
N TYR A 260 -7.00 -8.51 -11.66
CA TYR A 260 -5.77 -7.79 -11.27
C TYR A 260 -5.81 -7.30 -9.82
N LEU A 261 -6.90 -6.66 -9.39
CA LEU A 261 -7.06 -6.21 -8.00
C LEU A 261 -7.00 -7.39 -7.03
N ARG A 262 -7.61 -8.53 -7.37
CA ARG A 262 -7.57 -9.74 -6.55
C ARG A 262 -6.18 -10.37 -6.48
N ASP A 263 -5.43 -10.39 -7.58
CA ASP A 263 -4.04 -10.86 -7.62
C ASP A 263 -3.15 -10.05 -6.67
N LEU A 264 -3.27 -8.72 -6.72
CA LEU A 264 -2.56 -7.85 -5.77
C LEU A 264 -3.04 -8.07 -4.33
N TYR A 265 -4.36 -8.09 -4.08
CA TYR A 265 -4.89 -8.27 -2.73
C TYR A 265 -4.40 -9.59 -2.08
N GLN A 266 -4.30 -10.65 -2.86
CA GLN A 266 -3.83 -11.97 -2.42
C GLN A 266 -2.29 -12.08 -2.34
N THR A 267 -1.56 -11.13 -2.92
CA THR A 267 -0.11 -11.03 -2.77
C THR A 267 0.22 -10.56 -1.33
N PRO A 268 1.09 -11.28 -0.59
CA PRO A 268 1.44 -10.89 0.78
C PRO A 268 1.95 -9.44 0.86
N GLY A 269 1.51 -8.71 1.87
CA GLY A 269 1.80 -7.28 2.05
C GLY A 269 0.79 -6.30 1.43
N PHE A 270 -0.20 -6.75 0.64
CA PHE A 270 -1.29 -5.91 0.12
C PHE A 270 -2.59 -6.05 0.91
N GLY A 271 -3.22 -7.22 0.91
CA GLY A 271 -4.47 -7.45 1.63
C GLY A 271 -4.31 -7.27 3.14
N GLU A 272 -3.15 -7.66 3.66
CA GLU A 272 -2.75 -7.52 5.08
C GLU A 272 -2.71 -6.06 5.56
N THR A 273 -2.47 -5.10 4.66
CA THR A 273 -2.44 -3.67 4.97
C THR A 273 -3.78 -2.97 4.69
N THR A 274 -4.78 -3.69 4.15
CA THR A 274 -6.10 -3.16 3.86
C THR A 274 -7.03 -3.26 5.06
N HIS A 275 -7.22 -2.16 5.79
CA HIS A 275 -8.22 -2.09 6.85
C HIS A 275 -9.53 -1.47 6.34
N MET A 276 -10.43 -2.28 5.78
CA MET A 276 -11.66 -1.78 5.16
C MET A 276 -12.58 -1.00 6.13
N GLY A 277 -12.62 -1.39 7.42
CA GLY A 277 -13.38 -0.66 8.44
C GLY A 277 -12.92 0.80 8.62
N HIS A 278 -11.60 1.05 8.70
CA HIS A 278 -11.04 2.41 8.78
C HIS A 278 -11.27 3.17 7.47
N ILE A 279 -11.11 2.50 6.31
CA ILE A 279 -11.39 3.08 5.00
C ILE A 279 -12.84 3.60 4.96
N THR A 280 -13.84 2.76 5.16
CA THR A 280 -15.24 3.20 5.04
C THR A 280 -15.60 4.21 6.13
N GLU A 281 -15.18 4.01 7.37
CA GLU A 281 -15.40 4.98 8.45
C GLU A 281 -14.87 6.37 8.07
N HIS A 282 -13.61 6.46 7.64
CA HIS A 282 -12.98 7.74 7.31
C HIS A 282 -13.79 8.52 6.28
N TYR A 283 -14.05 7.93 5.11
CA TYR A 283 -14.66 8.68 4.02
C TYR A 283 -16.08 9.10 4.34
N TYR A 284 -16.88 8.22 4.94
CA TYR A 284 -18.29 8.51 5.21
C TYR A 284 -18.49 9.43 6.43
N THR A 285 -17.54 9.54 7.35
CA THR A 285 -17.69 10.36 8.58
C THR A 285 -16.90 11.68 8.56
N THR A 286 -15.82 11.77 7.79
CA THR A 286 -14.91 12.93 7.73
C THR A 286 -15.32 13.98 6.69
N HIS A 287 -16.17 13.64 5.73
CA HIS A 287 -16.60 14.55 4.66
C HIS A 287 -18.06 14.98 4.85
N PRO A 288 -18.39 15.83 5.83
CA PRO A 288 -19.77 16.23 6.10
C PRO A 288 -20.41 17.00 4.94
N ASP A 289 -19.61 17.62 4.07
CA ASP A 289 -20.10 18.32 2.88
C ASP A 289 -20.67 17.35 1.83
N VAL A 290 -20.10 16.13 1.76
CA VAL A 290 -20.54 15.06 0.87
C VAL A 290 -21.57 14.14 1.55
N SER A 291 -21.32 13.78 2.82
CA SER A 291 -22.19 12.91 3.63
C SER A 291 -22.56 13.57 4.97
N PRO A 292 -23.54 14.50 4.99
CA PRO A 292 -23.90 15.24 6.20
C PRO A 292 -24.40 14.37 7.34
N LYS A 293 -25.00 13.22 7.02
CA LYS A 293 -25.54 12.29 8.03
C LYS A 293 -24.48 11.38 8.64
N ARG A 294 -23.27 11.32 8.05
CA ARG A 294 -22.16 10.47 8.50
C ARG A 294 -22.54 8.98 8.66
N ILE A 295 -23.45 8.51 7.82
CA ILE A 295 -23.86 7.10 7.80
C ILE A 295 -22.84 6.34 6.96
N VAL A 296 -22.25 5.30 7.54
CA VAL A 296 -21.44 4.32 6.80
C VAL A 296 -22.38 3.31 6.15
N PRO A 297 -22.42 3.20 4.80
CA PRO A 297 -23.25 2.22 4.12
C PRO A 297 -22.74 0.80 4.35
N THR A 298 -23.59 -0.20 4.09
CA THR A 298 -23.28 -1.61 4.36
C THR A 298 -22.28 -2.23 3.39
N GLY A 299 -21.91 -1.54 2.30
CA GLY A 299 -20.95 -2.00 1.29
C GLY A 299 -21.48 -3.06 0.32
N PRO A 300 -20.93 -3.13 -0.92
CA PRO A 300 -21.13 -4.27 -1.82
C PRO A 300 -20.37 -5.54 -1.37
N ASP A 301 -19.44 -5.43 -0.41
CA ASP A 301 -18.60 -6.50 0.17
C ASP A 301 -17.96 -7.42 -0.89
N PRO A 302 -17.10 -6.89 -1.79
CA PRO A 302 -16.46 -7.70 -2.82
C PRO A 302 -15.59 -8.80 -2.22
N ASP A 303 -15.71 -10.02 -2.74
CA ASP A 303 -14.84 -11.13 -2.36
C ASP A 303 -13.46 -11.00 -3.01
N PHE A 304 -12.56 -10.22 -2.37
CA PHE A 304 -11.18 -10.06 -2.82
C PHE A 304 -10.36 -11.35 -2.76
N GLY A 305 -10.80 -12.34 -1.98
CA GLY A 305 -10.14 -13.65 -1.84
C GLY A 305 -10.54 -14.68 -2.89
N ALA A 306 -11.50 -14.35 -3.76
CA ALA A 306 -11.93 -15.25 -4.83
C ALA A 306 -10.78 -15.54 -5.81
N PRO A 307 -10.67 -16.77 -6.37
CA PRO A 307 -9.61 -17.12 -7.31
C PRO A 307 -9.57 -16.19 -8.54
N HIS A 308 -8.38 -15.81 -8.95
CA HIS A 308 -8.11 -15.10 -10.20
C HIS A 308 -7.30 -15.99 -11.16
N ASP A 309 -7.27 -15.63 -12.43
CA ASP A 309 -6.58 -16.32 -13.53
C ASP A 309 -5.29 -15.59 -13.97
N ARG A 310 -4.88 -14.56 -13.22
CA ARG A 310 -3.68 -13.76 -13.50
C ARG A 310 -2.37 -14.56 -13.49
N ASP A 311 -2.35 -15.71 -12.83
CA ASP A 311 -1.20 -16.64 -12.84
C ASP A 311 -0.95 -17.29 -14.20
N ASP A 312 -1.92 -17.24 -15.13
CA ASP A 312 -1.76 -17.75 -16.50
C ASP A 312 -0.97 -16.77 -17.40
N LEU A 313 -0.75 -15.53 -16.95
CA LEU A 313 0.05 -14.52 -17.64
C LEU A 313 1.52 -14.56 -17.19
N ALA A 314 2.41 -14.04 -18.02
CA ALA A 314 3.83 -13.94 -17.67
C ALA A 314 4.07 -12.98 -16.50
N GLY A 315 4.97 -13.37 -15.60
CA GLY A 315 5.29 -12.64 -14.37
C GLY A 315 4.97 -13.44 -13.11
N GLU A 316 5.74 -13.21 -12.06
CA GLU A 316 5.55 -13.85 -10.75
C GLU A 316 5.55 -12.77 -9.65
N PRO A 317 4.74 -12.95 -8.57
CA PRO A 317 4.84 -12.11 -7.40
C PRO A 317 6.25 -12.19 -6.78
N PRO A 318 6.70 -11.19 -6.00
CA PRO A 318 8.04 -11.18 -5.42
C PRO A 318 8.32 -12.44 -4.56
N THR A 319 9.28 -13.26 -4.99
CA THR A 319 9.46 -14.67 -4.59
C THR A 319 9.78 -14.89 -3.10
N ARG A 320 10.29 -13.87 -2.40
CA ARG A 320 10.73 -13.98 -1.00
C ARG A 320 9.64 -13.80 0.04
N LEU A 321 8.49 -13.25 -0.34
CA LEU A 321 7.32 -13.16 0.54
C LEU A 321 6.64 -14.53 0.70
N CYS A 322 6.59 -15.33 -0.37
CA CYS A 322 5.95 -16.65 -0.37
C CYS A 322 6.71 -17.69 0.49
N MET A 323 8.02 -17.54 0.68
CA MET A 323 8.85 -18.55 1.36
C MET A 323 8.68 -18.54 2.89
N TRP A 324 8.31 -17.40 3.49
CA TRP A 324 8.00 -17.28 4.92
C TRP A 324 6.70 -18.03 5.31
N MET A 325 5.73 -18.13 4.40
CA MET A 325 4.49 -18.88 4.63
C MET A 325 4.68 -20.40 4.64
N VAL A 326 5.70 -20.95 3.95
CA VAL A 326 5.92 -22.41 3.90
C VAL A 326 6.59 -22.95 5.16
N TYR A 327 7.20 -22.08 5.99
CA TYR A 327 8.01 -22.49 7.14
C TYR A 327 7.50 -22.05 8.52
N THR A 328 6.33 -21.39 8.60
CA THR A 328 5.75 -21.01 9.89
C THR A 328 4.55 -21.92 10.19
N PRO A 329 4.63 -22.85 11.17
CA PRO A 329 3.44 -23.58 11.59
C PRO A 329 2.48 -22.60 12.26
N MET A 330 1.35 -22.33 11.60
CA MET A 330 0.22 -21.61 12.18
C MET A 330 -0.32 -22.38 13.40
N ASP A 331 0.04 -21.96 14.60
CA ASP A 331 -0.66 -22.32 15.83
C ASP A 331 -1.92 -21.46 15.93
N MET A 332 -3.06 -22.03 15.50
CA MET A 332 -4.39 -21.48 15.77
C MET A 332 -4.85 -21.92 17.17
N PRO A 333 -5.43 -21.03 18.00
CA PRO A 333 -5.85 -21.37 19.35
C PRO A 333 -7.01 -22.37 19.37
N ASP A 334 -6.83 -23.45 20.14
CA ASP A 334 -7.76 -24.55 20.39
C ASP A 334 -9.05 -24.04 21.05
N THR A 335 -10.12 -23.90 20.26
CA THR A 335 -11.48 -23.92 20.81
C THR A 335 -12.34 -24.96 20.09
N LYS A 336 -12.93 -25.82 20.92
CA LYS A 336 -13.94 -26.87 20.62
C LYS A 336 -13.40 -28.23 20.19
N ARG A 337 -12.89 -28.98 21.17
CA ARG A 337 -12.96 -30.45 21.18
C ARG A 337 -14.41 -30.92 21.14
N GLY A 338 -14.82 -31.47 20.00
CA GLY A 338 -16.10 -32.16 19.83
C GLY A 338 -16.11 -33.06 18.59
N ARG A 339 -15.66 -34.31 18.76
CA ARG A 339 -15.92 -35.51 17.93
C ARG A 339 -15.96 -35.35 16.40
N GLU A 340 -14.94 -35.88 15.72
CA GLU A 340 -15.05 -36.97 14.73
C GLU A 340 -13.66 -37.34 14.15
N ARG A 341 -13.14 -38.53 14.49
CA ARG A 341 -11.95 -39.10 13.81
C ARG A 341 -12.42 -39.78 12.52
N LYS A 342 -12.17 -39.16 11.36
CA LYS A 342 -12.13 -39.89 10.07
C LYS A 342 -10.67 -40.10 9.66
N GLY A 343 -10.31 -41.37 9.45
CA GLY A 343 -8.96 -41.78 9.09
C GLY A 343 -8.53 -41.26 7.71
N ARG A 344 -7.25 -40.88 7.59
CA ARG A 344 -6.63 -40.43 6.34
C ARG A 344 -6.67 -41.53 5.28
N THR A 345 -6.89 -41.13 4.03
CA THR A 345 -6.94 -42.07 2.90
C THR A 345 -5.55 -42.62 2.57
N LYS A 346 -5.47 -43.85 2.04
CA LYS A 346 -4.20 -44.48 1.61
C LYS A 346 -3.41 -43.62 0.61
N ARG A 347 -4.09 -42.74 -0.15
CA ARG A 347 -3.47 -41.82 -1.13
C ARG A 347 -2.71 -40.68 -0.44
N GLN A 348 -3.25 -40.14 0.66
CA GLN A 348 -2.57 -39.11 1.45
C GLN A 348 -1.32 -39.65 2.15
N GLN A 349 -1.41 -40.84 2.73
CA GLN A 349 -0.26 -41.50 3.37
C GLN A 349 0.86 -41.84 2.37
N ARG A 350 0.52 -42.13 1.11
CA ARG A 350 1.51 -42.39 0.06
C ARG A 350 2.22 -41.11 -0.38
N ARG A 351 1.49 -40.00 -0.49
CA ARG A 351 2.05 -38.68 -0.86
C ARG A 351 2.98 -38.15 0.23
N GLU A 352 2.64 -38.29 1.51
CA GLU A 352 3.51 -37.93 2.63
C GLU A 352 4.83 -38.72 2.60
N ARG A 353 4.77 -40.05 2.35
CA ARG A 353 5.97 -40.90 2.25
C ARG A 353 6.85 -40.58 1.04
N GLU A 354 6.27 -40.13 -0.06
CA GLU A 354 7.02 -39.68 -1.25
C GLU A 354 7.73 -38.35 -0.97
N ILE A 355 7.09 -37.43 -0.24
CA ILE A 355 7.68 -36.16 0.19
C ILE A 355 8.83 -36.40 1.20
N GLU A 356 8.63 -37.24 2.22
CA GLU A 356 9.68 -37.58 3.18
C GLU A 356 10.90 -38.23 2.51
N ARG A 357 10.70 -39.07 1.49
CA ARG A 357 11.79 -39.66 0.72
C ARG A 357 12.54 -38.64 -0.13
N ALA A 358 11.84 -37.68 -0.73
CA ALA A 358 12.47 -36.61 -1.51
C ALA A 358 13.31 -35.68 -0.61
N LEU A 359 12.82 -35.39 0.60
CA LEU A 359 13.55 -34.60 1.60
C LEU A 359 14.80 -35.32 2.09
N ALA A 360 14.70 -36.62 2.41
CA ALA A 360 15.85 -37.42 2.85
C ALA A 360 16.93 -37.63 1.76
N ALA A 361 16.55 -37.54 0.48
CA ALA A 361 17.50 -37.62 -0.63
C ALA A 361 18.27 -36.31 -0.84
N ARG A 362 17.63 -35.16 -0.57
CA ARG A 362 18.24 -33.83 -0.72
C ARG A 362 19.20 -33.48 0.42
N ASP A 363 18.94 -33.98 1.62
CA ASP A 363 19.81 -33.79 2.79
C ASP A 363 21.16 -34.54 2.62
N ARG A 364 21.16 -35.67 1.90
CA ARG A 364 22.39 -36.41 1.58
C ARG A 364 23.23 -35.80 0.45
N SER A 365 22.67 -34.89 -0.34
CA SER A 365 23.41 -34.20 -1.43
C SER A 365 24.13 -32.94 -0.97
N LEU A 366 24.02 -32.56 0.31
CA LEU A 366 24.65 -31.37 0.88
C LEU A 366 25.91 -31.67 1.72
N ASP A 367 26.31 -32.95 1.83
CA ASP A 367 27.46 -33.41 2.63
C ASP A 367 28.65 -33.92 1.76
N PHE A 368 28.93 -33.26 0.63
CA PHE A 368 30.12 -33.56 -0.18
C PHE A 368 30.74 -32.29 -0.77
N GLU A 369 31.50 -31.57 0.07
CA GLU A 369 32.50 -30.59 -0.39
C GLU A 369 33.65 -30.52 0.63
N GLU A 370 34.43 -31.60 0.68
CA GLU A 370 35.77 -31.60 1.28
C GLU A 370 36.66 -32.51 0.42
N LEU A 371 37.55 -31.89 -0.35
CA LEU A 371 38.83 -32.38 -0.91
C LEU A 371 39.14 -31.69 -2.24
N TYR A 372 39.75 -30.52 -2.17
CA TYR A 372 40.71 -30.08 -3.17
C TYR A 372 42.01 -29.76 -2.43
N ASP A 373 43.01 -30.61 -2.61
CA ASP A 373 44.41 -30.18 -2.64
C ASP A 373 45.24 -31.21 -3.41
N ASP A 374 46.07 -30.66 -4.30
CA ASP A 374 47.29 -31.16 -4.94
C ASP A 374 47.34 -32.56 -5.59
N GLU A 375 47.48 -32.58 -6.93
CA GLU A 375 48.70 -33.12 -7.58
C GLU A 375 48.74 -32.83 -9.10
N GLU A 376 49.92 -32.39 -9.54
CA GLU A 376 50.34 -32.20 -10.93
C GLU A 376 50.12 -33.43 -11.81
N ILE A 377 49.64 -33.25 -13.06
CA ILE A 377 50.10 -34.02 -14.23
C ILE A 377 50.08 -33.12 -15.48
N GLU A 378 51.27 -32.78 -15.97
CA GLU A 378 51.53 -32.38 -17.37
C GLU A 378 51.07 -33.48 -18.34
N LEU A 379 50.53 -33.11 -19.51
CA LEU A 379 50.89 -33.77 -20.78
C LEU A 379 50.40 -32.94 -21.98
N ASP A 380 51.36 -32.62 -22.84
CA ASP A 380 51.24 -32.09 -24.20
C ASP A 380 50.20 -32.84 -25.06
N ILE A 381 49.45 -32.09 -25.89
CA ILE A 381 49.49 -32.03 -27.37
C ILE A 381 48.46 -31.00 -27.86
#